data_AF-A0A353EVB9-F1
#
_entry.id   AF-A0A353EVB9-F1
#
_cell.length_a   1.000
_cell.length_b   1.000
_cell.length_c   1.000
_cell.angle_alpha   90.00
_cell.angle_beta   90.00
_cell.angle_gamma   90.00
#
_symmetry.space_group_name_H-M   'P 1'
#
loop_
_entity.id
_entity.type
_entity.pdbx_description
1 polymer ?
#
loop_
_entity_poly.entity_id
_entity_poly.type
_entity_poly.pdbx_seq_one_letter_code
_entity_poly.pdbx_strand_id
1 'polypeptide(L)'
;MKKDILAIFVIVLLVAVVISGTEIQSVDEYYLTHIDDITPESETVILSIRCDTILQNYDELDPALRSDEFVPPDGVILPPTEYVLRPGDTVFDILDRAARYNKIQMEYQGASENSFGSAYIQGIHYLYEFSCGPLSGWMYRVDGEFPNYGCSKYVLHDGQTVEWVYTCDLGNDVGCVWMESGAP
;
A
#
# COMPACT_ATOMS: atom_id res chain seq x y z
N MET A 1 22.30 29.50 -42.96
CA MET A 1 21.02 29.85 -42.29
C MET A 1 19.84 28.96 -42.72
N LYS A 2 19.33 29.00 -43.95
CA LYS A 2 18.13 28.18 -44.32
C LYS A 2 18.34 26.66 -44.27
N LYS A 3 19.52 26.17 -44.66
CA LYS A 3 19.88 24.74 -44.60
C LYS A 3 20.07 24.24 -43.16
N ASP A 4 20.61 25.09 -42.29
CA ASP A 4 20.83 24.77 -40.88
C ASP A 4 19.50 24.68 -40.11
N ILE A 5 18.56 25.59 -40.43
CA ILE A 5 17.19 25.55 -39.88
C ILE A 5 16.44 24.29 -40.35
N LEU A 6 16.58 23.91 -41.62
CA LEU A 6 15.96 22.69 -42.16
C LEU A 6 16.53 21.43 -41.51
N ALA A 7 17.85 21.38 -41.29
CA ALA A 7 18.51 20.25 -40.64
C ALA A 7 18.06 20.09 -39.18
N ILE A 8 17.95 21.20 -38.43
CA ILE A 8 17.43 21.19 -37.06
C ILE A 8 15.99 20.68 -37.03
N PHE A 9 15.14 21.13 -37.96
CA PHE A 9 13.75 20.69 -38.03
C PHE A 9 13.64 19.17 -38.30
N VAL A 10 14.47 18.63 -39.20
CA VAL A 10 14.52 17.19 -39.48
C VAL A 10 14.98 16.40 -38.24
N ILE A 11 15.98 16.90 -37.50
CA ILE A 11 16.45 16.24 -36.27
C ILE A 11 15.36 16.23 -35.20
N VAL A 12 14.67 17.35 -34.99
CA VAL A 12 13.56 17.43 -34.03
C VAL A 12 12.43 16.48 -34.42
N LEU A 13 12.13 16.37 -35.71
CA LEU A 13 11.10 15.47 -36.21
C LEU A 13 11.51 13.99 -36.05
N LEU A 14 12.77 13.64 -36.28
CA LEU A 14 13.31 12.31 -36.01
C LEU A 14 13.27 11.96 -34.52
N VAL A 15 13.63 12.90 -33.64
CA VAL A 15 13.53 12.72 -32.18
C VAL A 15 12.08 12.54 -31.75
N ALA A 16 11.15 13.35 -32.27
CA ALA A 16 9.72 13.21 -32.00
C ALA A 16 9.17 11.85 -32.46
N VAL A 17 9.60 11.36 -33.63
CA VAL A 17 9.22 10.02 -34.13
C VAL A 17 9.74 8.93 -33.21
N VAL A 18 11.00 9.00 -32.77
CA VAL A 18 11.58 8.02 -31.82
C VAL A 18 10.85 8.04 -30.48
N ILE A 19 10.55 9.23 -29.93
CA ILE A 19 9.78 9.37 -28.68
C ILE A 19 8.35 8.84 -28.85
N SER A 20 7.71 9.07 -30.00
CA SER A 20 6.35 8.58 -30.27
C SER A 20 6.26 7.08 -30.57
N GLY A 21 7.37 6.46 -30.97
CA GLY A 21 7.44 5.05 -31.37
C GLY A 21 8.06 4.13 -30.32
N THR A 22 8.47 4.66 -29.17
CA THR A 22 9.00 3.89 -28.04
C THR A 22 8.09 4.07 -26.84
N GLU A 23 7.51 2.99 -26.32
CA GLU A 23 6.84 3.01 -25.00
C GLU A 23 7.92 3.05 -23.92
N ILE A 24 8.49 4.22 -23.67
CA ILE A 24 9.41 4.43 -22.56
C ILE A 24 8.58 4.54 -21.29
N GLN A 25 8.32 3.38 -20.66
CA GLN A 25 7.72 3.32 -19.34
C GLN A 25 8.78 3.62 -18.27
N SER A 26 8.38 4.33 -17.22
CA SER A 26 9.22 4.38 -16.02
C SER A 26 9.34 2.98 -15.39
N VAL A 27 10.36 2.76 -14.58
CA VAL A 27 10.52 1.50 -13.84
C VAL A 27 9.26 1.20 -13.02
N ASP A 28 8.71 2.22 -12.34
CA ASP A 28 7.49 2.10 -11.56
C ASP A 28 6.26 1.73 -12.41
N GLU A 29 6.15 2.28 -13.61
CA GLU A 29 5.04 2.02 -14.53
C GLU A 29 5.11 0.62 -15.15
N TYR A 30 6.30 0.17 -15.55
CA TYR A 30 6.52 -1.21 -15.96
C TYR A 30 6.12 -2.19 -14.84
N TYR A 31 6.45 -1.83 -13.61
CA TYR A 31 6.15 -2.63 -12.45
C TYR A 31 4.68 -2.66 -12.03
N LEU A 32 3.92 -1.61 -12.34
CA LEU A 32 2.48 -1.59 -12.14
C LEU A 32 1.74 -2.37 -13.23
N THR A 33 2.28 -2.41 -14.44
CA THR A 33 1.64 -3.12 -15.57
C THR A 33 1.83 -4.65 -15.54
N HIS A 34 2.78 -5.16 -14.74
CA HIS A 34 3.12 -6.58 -14.64
C HIS A 34 3.08 -7.08 -13.18
N ILE A 35 2.30 -6.43 -12.31
CA ILE A 35 2.24 -6.81 -10.88
C ILE A 35 1.51 -8.13 -10.65
N ASP A 36 0.58 -8.44 -11.56
CA ASP A 36 -0.29 -9.62 -11.61
C ASP A 36 0.20 -10.70 -12.57
N ASP A 37 1.30 -10.44 -13.29
CA ASP A 37 1.95 -11.40 -14.18
C ASP A 37 2.81 -12.39 -13.39
N ILE A 38 2.14 -13.35 -12.74
CA ILE A 38 2.77 -14.41 -11.96
C ILE A 38 3.24 -15.53 -12.89
N THR A 39 4.54 -15.85 -12.86
CA THR A 39 5.13 -17.01 -13.54
C THR A 39 5.47 -18.12 -12.53
N PRO A 40 5.69 -19.37 -12.97
CA PRO A 40 6.10 -20.46 -12.07
C PRO A 40 7.40 -20.20 -11.29
N GLU A 41 8.21 -19.25 -11.73
CA GLU A 41 9.47 -18.84 -11.11
C GLU A 41 9.33 -17.57 -10.25
N SER A 42 8.13 -16.97 -10.19
CA SER A 42 7.88 -15.79 -9.37
C SER A 42 7.84 -16.18 -7.89
N GLU A 43 8.56 -15.42 -7.06
CA GLU A 43 8.25 -15.33 -5.64
C GLU A 43 7.00 -14.47 -5.47
N THR A 44 6.15 -14.80 -4.52
CA THR A 44 4.84 -14.16 -4.33
C THR A 44 4.54 -13.95 -2.85
N VAL A 45 3.64 -13.02 -2.58
CA VAL A 45 3.03 -12.82 -1.26
C VAL A 45 1.53 -12.60 -1.43
N ILE A 46 0.78 -12.94 -0.40
CA ILE A 46 -0.65 -12.60 -0.31
C ILE A 46 -0.78 -11.31 0.48
N LEU A 47 -1.53 -10.33 -0.03
CA LEU A 47 -1.88 -9.10 0.68
C LEU A 47 -3.41 -8.99 0.82
N SER A 48 -3.88 -8.58 1.99
CA SER A 48 -5.27 -8.15 2.19
C SER A 48 -5.36 -6.87 3.03
N ILE A 49 -6.45 -6.12 2.85
CA ILE A 49 -6.74 -4.87 3.57
C ILE A 49 -8.19 -4.94 4.06
N ARG A 50 -8.38 -4.86 5.38
CA ARG A 50 -9.72 -4.99 5.99
C ARG A 50 -9.97 -4.01 7.12
N CYS A 51 -11.23 -3.62 7.29
CA CYS A 51 -11.71 -2.68 8.31
C CYS A 51 -12.85 -3.24 9.17
N ASP A 52 -12.84 -4.55 9.44
CA ASP A 52 -13.93 -5.27 10.13
C ASP A 52 -14.35 -4.65 11.47
N THR A 53 -13.40 -4.14 12.25
CA THR A 53 -13.63 -3.58 13.59
C THR A 53 -14.50 -2.33 13.55
N ILE A 54 -14.48 -1.57 12.45
CA ILE A 54 -15.34 -0.39 12.27
C ILE A 54 -16.82 -0.79 12.25
N LEU A 55 -17.17 -1.95 11.67
CA LEU A 55 -18.55 -2.43 11.64
C LEU A 55 -19.13 -2.66 13.04
N GLN A 56 -18.27 -2.93 14.02
CA GLN A 56 -18.65 -3.12 15.43
C GLN A 56 -18.62 -1.81 16.22
N ASN A 57 -17.97 -0.78 15.69
CA ASN A 57 -17.76 0.53 16.34
C ASN A 57 -18.28 1.70 15.48
N TYR A 58 -19.27 1.43 14.61
CA TYR A 58 -19.70 2.37 13.57
C TYR A 58 -20.23 3.70 14.12
N ASP A 59 -20.73 3.70 15.36
CA ASP A 59 -21.18 4.90 16.06
C ASP A 59 -20.04 5.84 16.49
N GLU A 60 -18.80 5.36 16.55
CA GLU A 60 -17.60 6.15 16.84
C GLU A 60 -16.88 6.64 15.58
N LEU A 61 -17.22 6.07 14.41
CA LEU A 61 -16.66 6.49 13.12
C LEU A 61 -17.03 7.95 12.81
N ASP A 62 -16.10 8.71 12.24
CA ASP A 62 -16.37 10.04 11.70
C ASP A 62 -17.64 10.00 10.83
N PRO A 63 -18.67 10.83 11.12
CA PRO A 63 -19.91 10.86 10.35
C PRO A 63 -19.73 11.02 8.85
N ALA A 64 -18.66 11.67 8.38
CA ALA A 64 -18.37 11.84 6.96
C ALA A 64 -17.97 10.53 6.24
N LEU A 65 -17.50 9.54 7.00
CA LEU A 65 -17.05 8.24 6.50
C LEU A 65 -18.10 7.13 6.66
N ARG A 66 -19.29 7.46 7.18
CA ARG A 66 -20.38 6.50 7.43
C ARG A 66 -21.16 6.17 6.15
N SER A 67 -20.52 5.48 5.21
CA SER A 67 -21.17 4.93 4.03
C SER A 67 -20.45 3.68 3.53
N ASP A 68 -21.16 2.87 2.75
CA ASP A 68 -20.62 1.68 2.07
C ASP A 68 -19.47 2.00 1.09
N GLU A 69 -19.31 3.28 0.71
CA GLU A 69 -18.18 3.75 -0.11
C GLU A 69 -16.85 3.66 0.65
N PHE A 70 -16.84 4.01 1.92
CA PHE A 70 -15.64 4.03 2.77
C PHE A 70 -15.54 2.80 3.68
N VAL A 71 -16.67 2.20 4.04
CA VAL A 71 -16.73 1.02 4.89
C VAL A 71 -17.55 -0.05 4.18
N PRO A 72 -16.90 -0.95 3.41
CA PRO A 72 -17.60 -2.07 2.78
C PRO A 72 -18.42 -2.87 3.80
N PRO A 73 -19.63 -3.33 3.47
CA PRO A 73 -20.49 -4.05 4.42
C PRO A 73 -19.89 -5.33 5.01
N ASP A 74 -18.90 -5.93 4.34
CA ASP A 74 -18.15 -7.10 4.77
C ASP A 74 -16.75 -6.76 5.31
N GLY A 75 -16.41 -5.46 5.40
CA GLY A 75 -15.13 -4.95 5.88
C GLY A 75 -13.96 -5.16 4.91
N VAL A 76 -14.19 -5.70 3.70
CA VAL A 76 -13.11 -6.04 2.77
C VAL A 76 -12.84 -4.88 1.81
N ILE A 77 -11.70 -4.20 1.98
CA ILE A 77 -11.22 -3.16 1.07
C ILE A 77 -10.41 -3.79 -0.06
N LEU A 78 -9.52 -4.72 0.28
CA LEU A 78 -8.78 -5.55 -0.66
C LEU A 78 -8.88 -7.01 -0.20
N PRO A 79 -9.53 -7.90 -0.98
CA PRO A 79 -9.56 -9.32 -0.65
C PRO A 79 -8.13 -9.89 -0.72
N PRO A 80 -7.86 -11.05 -0.08
CA PRO A 80 -6.60 -11.76 -0.23
C PRO A 80 -6.22 -11.89 -1.71
N THR A 81 -5.17 -11.20 -2.09
CA THR A 81 -4.72 -11.08 -3.48
C THR A 81 -3.23 -11.37 -3.52
N GLU A 82 -2.83 -12.20 -4.47
CA GLU A 82 -1.45 -12.60 -4.68
C GLU A 82 -0.73 -11.54 -5.52
N TYR A 83 0.46 -11.15 -5.10
CA TYR A 83 1.31 -10.18 -5.79
C TYR A 83 2.72 -10.73 -5.95
N VAL A 84 3.36 -10.39 -7.06
CA VAL A 84 4.77 -10.71 -7.29
C VAL A 84 5.65 -10.00 -6.25
N LEU A 85 6.45 -10.79 -5.54
CA LEU A 85 7.47 -10.34 -4.61
C LEU A 85 8.79 -10.11 -5.36
N ARG A 86 9.46 -8.99 -5.06
CA ARG A 86 10.77 -8.67 -5.64
C ARG A 86 11.87 -8.74 -4.59
N PRO A 87 13.13 -8.95 -5.02
CA PRO A 87 14.25 -9.00 -4.08
C PRO A 87 14.34 -7.74 -3.22
N GLY A 88 14.17 -7.91 -1.90
CA GLY A 88 14.23 -6.83 -0.92
C GLY A 88 12.95 -6.05 -0.71
N ASP A 89 11.84 -6.44 -1.36
CA ASP A 89 10.52 -5.83 -1.11
C ASP A 89 10.16 -5.94 0.37
N THR A 90 9.71 -4.81 0.93
CA THR A 90 9.18 -4.74 2.28
C THR A 90 7.66 -4.81 2.31
N VAL A 91 7.08 -4.95 3.51
CA VAL A 91 5.63 -4.82 3.70
C VAL A 91 5.11 -3.48 3.17
N PHE A 92 5.88 -2.39 3.33
CA PHE A 92 5.54 -1.09 2.77
C PHE A 92 5.54 -1.10 1.24
N ASP A 93 6.57 -1.67 0.61
CA ASP A 93 6.70 -1.67 -0.86
C ASP A 93 5.56 -2.44 -1.53
N ILE A 94 5.16 -3.57 -0.93
CA ILE A 94 4.02 -4.36 -1.40
C ILE A 94 2.71 -3.61 -1.19
N LEU A 95 2.51 -2.96 -0.04
CA LEU A 95 1.32 -2.13 0.19
C LEU A 95 1.22 -0.96 -0.80
N ASP A 96 2.28 -0.16 -0.96
CA ASP A 96 2.29 1.00 -1.86
C ASP A 96 1.98 0.59 -3.30
N ARG A 97 2.59 -0.50 -3.77
CA ARG A 97 2.36 -1.03 -5.12
C ARG A 97 0.93 -1.54 -5.31
N ALA A 98 0.42 -2.32 -4.36
CA ALA A 98 -0.94 -2.86 -4.42
C ALA A 98 -1.99 -1.74 -4.31
N ALA A 99 -1.80 -0.75 -3.44
CA ALA A 99 -2.72 0.38 -3.30
C ALA A 99 -2.79 1.18 -4.61
N ARG A 100 -1.65 1.49 -5.24
CA ARG A 100 -1.60 2.18 -6.54
C ARG A 100 -2.28 1.39 -7.65
N TYR A 101 -1.98 0.10 -7.76
CA TYR A 101 -2.57 -0.77 -8.78
C TYR A 101 -4.10 -0.86 -8.65
N ASN A 102 -4.60 -1.05 -7.43
CA ASN A 102 -6.03 -1.16 -7.15
C ASN A 102 -6.73 0.20 -7.03
N LYS A 103 -6.00 1.32 -7.19
CA LYS A 103 -6.51 2.69 -7.03
C LYS A 103 -7.13 2.94 -5.65
N ILE A 104 -6.56 2.32 -4.62
CA ILE A 104 -6.92 2.53 -3.21
C ILE A 104 -6.15 3.75 -2.74
N GLN A 105 -6.86 4.75 -2.21
CA GLN A 105 -6.20 5.91 -1.61
C GLN A 105 -5.37 5.47 -0.41
N MET A 106 -4.16 5.99 -0.29
CA MET A 106 -3.27 5.71 0.82
C MET A 106 -2.46 6.98 1.14
N GLU A 107 -2.27 7.24 2.44
CA GLU A 107 -1.41 8.29 2.95
C GLU A 107 -0.44 7.74 4.00
N TYR A 108 0.80 8.21 3.94
CA TYR A 108 1.85 7.79 4.86
C TYR A 108 2.88 8.92 5.07
N GLN A 109 3.57 8.85 6.20
CA GLN A 109 4.78 9.64 6.46
C GLN A 109 6.01 8.78 6.14
N GLY A 110 6.95 9.33 5.38
CA GLY A 110 8.21 8.66 5.07
C GLY A 110 9.07 8.42 6.31
N ALA A 111 10.01 7.48 6.24
CA ALA A 111 10.88 7.11 7.37
C ALA A 111 11.70 8.28 7.95
N SER A 112 11.97 9.32 7.15
CA SER A 112 12.66 10.53 7.58
C SER A 112 11.74 11.64 8.12
N GLU A 113 10.43 11.46 8.03
CA GLU A 113 9.41 12.47 8.37
C GLU A 113 8.80 12.25 9.76
N ASN A 114 9.14 11.14 10.40
CA ASN A 114 8.62 10.75 11.71
C ASN A 114 9.75 10.19 12.60
N SER A 115 9.44 9.99 13.89
CA SER A 115 10.40 9.47 14.87
C SER A 115 10.53 7.94 14.90
N PHE A 116 9.74 7.22 14.11
CA PHE A 116 9.77 5.74 14.05
C PHE A 116 10.93 5.21 13.19
N GLY A 117 11.51 6.08 12.35
CA GLY A 117 12.55 5.69 11.40
C GLY A 117 12.07 4.64 10.39
N SER A 118 10.76 4.60 10.11
CA SER A 118 10.06 3.71 9.19
C SER A 118 8.90 4.47 8.55
N ALA A 119 8.42 4.02 7.39
CA ALA A 119 7.15 4.49 6.88
C ALA A 119 6.04 4.26 7.94
N TYR A 120 5.19 5.27 8.13
CA TYR A 120 4.05 5.25 9.03
C TYR A 120 2.78 5.46 8.21
N ILE A 121 1.91 4.46 8.15
CA ILE A 121 0.66 4.53 7.39
C ILE A 121 -0.37 5.30 8.19
N GLN A 122 -0.77 6.45 7.66
CA GLN A 122 -1.74 7.34 8.29
C GLN A 122 -3.16 6.97 7.89
N GLY A 123 -3.35 6.52 6.64
CA GLY A 123 -4.67 6.15 6.15
C GLY A 123 -4.62 5.25 4.93
N ILE A 124 -5.63 4.40 4.80
CA ILE A 124 -5.90 3.53 3.66
C ILE A 124 -7.40 3.61 3.41
N HIS A 125 -7.80 3.79 2.15
CA HIS A 125 -9.19 3.89 1.73
C HIS A 125 -9.98 4.99 2.47
N TYR A 126 -9.34 6.15 2.68
CA TYR A 126 -9.86 7.30 3.42
C TYR A 126 -10.17 7.06 4.91
N LEU A 127 -9.87 5.86 5.43
CA LEU A 127 -9.92 5.58 6.86
C LEU A 127 -8.55 5.92 7.44
N TYR A 128 -8.47 6.94 8.26
CA TYR A 128 -7.22 7.40 8.87
C TYR A 128 -7.06 6.90 10.29
N GLU A 129 -5.86 7.03 10.85
CA GLU A 129 -5.68 7.11 12.30
C GLU A 129 -6.71 8.07 12.89
N PHE A 130 -7.29 7.67 14.01
CA PHE A 130 -8.33 8.41 14.74
C PHE A 130 -9.70 8.55 14.08
N SER A 131 -9.92 8.01 12.87
CA SER A 131 -11.24 8.07 12.22
C SER A 131 -12.36 7.36 12.99
N CYS A 132 -12.04 6.39 13.85
CA CYS A 132 -13.01 5.62 14.63
C CYS A 132 -12.61 5.62 16.12
N GLY A 133 -12.33 6.81 16.65
CA GLY A 133 -11.91 7.03 18.03
C GLY A 133 -10.40 7.23 18.20
N PRO A 134 -9.95 7.78 19.34
CA PRO A 134 -8.55 8.19 19.54
C PRO A 134 -7.54 7.04 19.59
N LEU A 135 -8.00 5.80 19.65
CA LEU A 135 -7.19 4.58 19.69
C LEU A 135 -7.17 3.85 18.34
N SER A 136 -7.80 4.44 17.31
CA SER A 136 -8.01 3.79 16.03
C SER A 136 -6.89 4.05 15.03
N GLY A 137 -6.62 3.09 14.15
CA GLY A 137 -5.58 3.20 13.13
C GLY A 137 -5.28 1.90 12.40
N TRP A 138 -4.26 1.93 11.54
CA TRP A 138 -3.86 0.78 10.74
C TRP A 138 -2.74 -0.02 11.41
N MET A 139 -2.93 -1.33 11.47
CA MET A 139 -1.92 -2.29 11.89
C MET A 139 -1.68 -3.29 10.77
N TYR A 140 -0.47 -3.87 10.75
CA TYR A 140 -0.15 -4.96 9.84
C TYR A 140 0.29 -6.20 10.63
N ARG A 141 0.00 -7.37 10.07
CA ARG A 141 0.54 -8.64 10.52
C ARG A 141 1.06 -9.45 9.36
N VAL A 142 2.05 -10.29 9.62
CA VAL A 142 2.66 -11.20 8.66
C VAL A 142 2.55 -12.61 9.22
N ASP A 143 1.94 -13.52 8.45
CA ASP A 143 1.68 -14.91 8.84
C ASP A 143 0.95 -15.03 10.20
N GLY A 144 0.04 -14.09 10.47
CA GLY A 144 -0.75 -14.02 11.70
C GLY A 144 -0.07 -13.34 12.88
N GLU A 145 1.22 -12.99 12.78
CA GLU A 145 1.96 -12.29 13.83
C GLU A 145 2.05 -10.80 13.51
N PHE A 146 1.68 -9.93 14.45
CA PHE A 146 1.91 -8.49 14.30
C PHE A 146 3.41 -8.19 14.56
N PRO A 147 4.13 -7.46 13.70
CA PRO A 147 5.48 -7.04 14.08
C PRO A 147 5.43 -5.79 14.97
N ASN A 148 6.34 -5.71 15.94
CA ASN A 148 6.46 -4.53 16.83
C ASN A 148 7.40 -3.44 16.28
N TYR A 149 7.64 -3.46 14.97
CA TYR A 149 8.46 -2.49 14.25
C TYR A 149 7.82 -2.14 12.91
N GLY A 150 8.27 -1.05 12.29
CA GLY A 150 7.56 -0.46 11.14
C GLY A 150 7.68 -1.25 9.83
N CYS A 151 6.64 -1.12 8.99
CA CYS A 151 6.43 -1.91 7.78
C CYS A 151 7.49 -1.73 6.68
N SER A 152 8.18 -0.59 6.63
CA SER A 152 9.28 -0.37 5.66
C SER A 152 10.61 -0.99 6.09
N LYS A 153 10.63 -1.72 7.20
CA LYS A 153 11.81 -2.49 7.68
C LYS A 153 11.60 -3.99 7.60
N TYR A 154 10.35 -4.45 7.47
CA TYR A 154 10.03 -5.86 7.35
C TYR A 154 10.24 -6.28 5.90
N VAL A 155 11.36 -6.97 5.62
CA VAL A 155 11.62 -7.57 4.30
C VAL A 155 10.81 -8.87 4.18
N LEU A 156 10.04 -8.98 3.11
CA LEU A 156 9.18 -10.12 2.87
C LEU A 156 9.92 -11.28 2.20
N HIS A 157 9.35 -12.46 2.36
CA HIS A 157 9.79 -13.70 1.75
C HIS A 157 8.64 -14.38 1.00
N ASP A 158 9.01 -15.24 0.06
CA ASP A 158 8.07 -16.01 -0.74
C ASP A 158 7.05 -16.78 0.11
N GLY A 159 5.78 -16.74 -0.30
CA GLY A 159 4.66 -17.43 0.32
C GLY A 159 4.08 -16.78 1.58
N GLN A 160 4.63 -15.65 2.03
CA GLN A 160 4.11 -14.97 3.23
C GLN A 160 2.76 -14.29 2.99
N THR A 161 1.95 -14.22 4.05
CA THR A 161 0.66 -13.54 4.05
C THR A 161 0.73 -12.25 4.87
N VAL A 162 0.47 -11.12 4.22
CA VAL A 162 0.41 -9.80 4.82
C VAL A 162 -1.05 -9.36 4.94
N GLU A 163 -1.43 -8.94 6.15
CA GLU A 163 -2.78 -8.44 6.41
C GLU A 163 -2.68 -7.06 7.04
N TRP A 164 -3.31 -6.08 6.39
CA TRP A 164 -3.56 -4.77 6.98
C TRP A 164 -4.96 -4.76 7.58
N VAL A 165 -5.03 -4.49 8.88
CA VAL A 165 -6.27 -4.47 9.65
C VAL A 165 -6.43 -3.13 10.33
N TYR A 166 -7.64 -2.58 10.27
CA TYR A 166 -8.01 -1.41 11.04
C TYR A 166 -8.34 -1.83 12.48
N THR A 167 -7.75 -1.17 13.47
CA THR A 167 -8.09 -1.30 14.89
C THR A 167 -8.91 -0.09 15.32
N CYS A 168 -9.86 -0.29 16.22
CA CYS A 168 -10.54 0.76 16.99
C CYS A 168 -10.03 0.82 18.45
N ASP A 169 -9.30 -0.21 18.92
CA ASP A 169 -8.81 -0.30 20.31
C ASP A 169 -7.32 -0.67 20.39
N LEU A 170 -6.46 0.12 19.73
CA LEU A 170 -4.99 -0.01 19.81
C LEU A 170 -4.43 -1.44 19.59
N GLY A 171 -5.15 -2.31 18.88
CA GLY A 171 -4.75 -3.67 18.56
C GLY A 171 -5.47 -4.76 19.37
N ASN A 172 -6.15 -4.43 20.48
CA ASN A 172 -6.81 -5.43 21.32
C ASN A 172 -7.96 -6.13 20.58
N ASP A 173 -8.69 -5.38 19.75
CA ASP A 173 -9.84 -5.84 18.96
C ASP A 173 -9.44 -6.62 17.69
N VAL A 174 -8.15 -6.65 17.35
CA VAL A 174 -7.60 -7.41 16.21
C VAL A 174 -6.63 -8.53 16.66
N GLY A 175 -6.48 -8.76 17.96
CA GLY A 175 -5.69 -9.86 18.53
C GLY A 175 -4.19 -9.59 18.69
N CYS A 176 -3.79 -8.32 18.82
CA CYS A 176 -2.40 -7.93 19.07
C CYS A 176 -2.00 -8.13 20.55
N VAL A 177 -1.11 -9.10 20.83
CA VAL A 177 -0.87 -9.59 22.20
C VAL A 177 0.12 -8.77 23.04
N TRP A 178 1.05 -8.01 22.46
CA TRP A 178 1.94 -7.16 23.31
C TRP A 178 1.22 -5.96 23.91
N MET A 179 0.09 -5.55 23.35
CA MET A 179 -0.73 -4.46 23.88
C MET A 179 -1.45 -4.88 25.17
N GLU A 180 -1.88 -6.14 25.27
CA GLU A 180 -2.46 -6.70 26.49
C GLU A 180 -1.43 -6.90 27.61
N SER A 181 -0.18 -7.20 27.24
CA SER A 181 0.85 -7.60 28.20
C SER A 181 1.49 -6.45 28.99
N GLY A 182 1.10 -5.19 28.73
CA GLY A 182 1.68 -4.03 29.41
C GLY A 182 3.21 -4.11 29.40
N ALA A 183 3.82 -4.21 28.22
CA ALA A 183 5.27 -4.31 28.14
C ALA A 183 5.91 -3.01 28.71
N PRO A 184 6.96 -3.16 29.55
CA PRO A 184 7.52 -2.11 30.40
C PRO A 184 8.15 -0.92 29.66
#